data_AF-A0A318RJD0-F1
#
_entry.id   AF-A0A318RJD0-F1
#
_cell.length_a   1.000
_cell.length_b   1.000
_cell.length_c   1.000
_cell.angle_alpha   90.00
_cell.angle_beta   90.00
_cell.angle_gamma   90.00
#
_symmetry.space_group_name_H-M   'P 1'
#
loop_
_entity.id
_entity.type
_entity.pdbx_description
1 polymer ?
#
loop_
_entity_poly.entity_id
_entity_poly.type
_entity_poly.pdbx_seq_one_letter_code
_entity_poly.pdbx_strand_id
1 'polypeptide(L)' 'MSIENYDTNADGYIDTVLTDTNGDGWADVEEYDTNFDGWTDTVMTDVDYDGWSDVTEYDTDYDGYFDTVAA' A
#
# COMPACT_ATOMS: atom_id res chain seq x y z
N MET A 1 10.11 -12.54 2.19
CA MET A 1 8.68 -12.73 1.90
C MET A 1 7.84 -12.93 3.15
N SER A 2 7.28 -11.81 3.62
CA SER A 2 6.22 -11.72 4.61
C SER A 2 5.14 -10.76 4.12
N ILE A 3 3.90 -10.98 4.56
CA ILE A 3 2.77 -10.08 4.32
C ILE A 3 2.11 -9.84 5.68
N GLU A 4 1.90 -8.57 6.01
CA GLU A 4 1.17 -8.11 7.18
C GLU A 4 -0.09 -7.38 6.72
N ASN A 5 -1.22 -7.67 7.37
CA ASN A 5 -2.52 -7.06 7.05
C ASN A 5 -3.09 -6.44 8.32
N TYR A 6 -3.60 -5.22 8.21
CA TYR A 6 -4.20 -4.51 9.32
C TYR A 6 -5.60 -4.02 8.96
N ASP A 7 -6.49 -4.16 9.93
CA ASP A 7 -7.81 -3.53 9.99
C ASP A 7 -7.70 -2.51 11.14
N THR A 8 -7.33 -1.28 10.80
CA THR A 8 -7.08 -0.19 11.74
C THR A 8 -8.36 0.47 12.23
N ASN A 9 -9.46 0.37 11.45
CA ASN A 9 -10.76 0.94 11.83
C ASN A 9 -11.72 -0.06 12.52
N ALA A 10 -11.37 -1.35 12.53
CA ALA A 10 -12.10 -2.49 13.09
C ALA A 10 -13.49 -2.74 12.46
N ASP A 11 -13.65 -2.47 11.16
CA ASP A 11 -14.89 -2.72 10.42
C ASP A 11 -14.96 -4.11 9.78
N GLY A 12 -13.86 -4.88 9.83
CA GLY A 12 -13.75 -6.22 9.28
C GLY A 12 -13.17 -6.30 7.88
N TYR A 13 -12.80 -5.17 7.27
CA TYR A 13 -12.03 -5.09 6.03
C TYR A 13 -10.58 -4.69 6.33
N ILE A 14 -9.66 -5.12 5.47
CA ILE A 14 -8.25 -4.76 5.59
C ILE A 14 -8.06 -3.40 4.95
N ASP A 15 -7.45 -2.46 5.68
CA ASP A 15 -7.17 -1.10 5.21
C ASP A 15 -5.69 -0.82 5.02
N THR A 16 -4.81 -1.72 5.49
CA THR A 16 -3.36 -1.60 5.28
C THR A 16 -2.76 -2.97 4.99
N VAL A 17 -1.96 -3.06 3.93
CA VAL A 17 -1.17 -4.26 3.58
C VAL A 17 0.30 -3.87 3.44
N LEU A 18 1.18 -4.58 4.14
CA LEU A 18 2.63 -4.40 4.02
C LEU A 18 3.24 -5.71 3.52
N THR A 19 3.98 -5.66 2.41
CA THR A 19 4.63 -6.82 1.81
C THR A 19 6.14 -6.62 1.76
N ASP A 20 6.86 -7.42 2.52
CA ASP A 20 8.32 -7.57 2.42
C ASP A 20 8.60 -8.71 1.44
N THR A 21 8.95 -8.42 0.20
CA THR A 21 9.25 -9.43 -0.82
C THR A 21 10.64 -10.03 -0.65
N ASN A 22 11.64 -9.24 -0.26
CA ASN A 22 13.04 -9.62 -0.25
C ASN A 22 13.52 -10.31 1.07
N GLY A 23 12.75 -10.16 2.16
CA GLY A 23 13.00 -10.72 3.50
C GLY A 23 13.97 -9.92 4.38
N ASP A 24 14.18 -8.64 4.14
CA ASP A 24 15.13 -7.79 4.89
C ASP A 24 14.50 -7.11 6.12
N GLY A 25 13.17 -7.23 6.29
CA GLY A 25 12.41 -6.67 7.39
C GLY A 25 11.83 -5.28 7.13
N TRP A 26 11.98 -4.72 5.93
CA TRP A 26 11.27 -3.54 5.45
C TRP A 26 10.19 -3.96 4.45
N ALA A 27 9.14 -3.13 4.34
CA ALA A 27 8.09 -3.38 3.35
C ALA A 27 8.57 -2.86 1.99
N ASP A 28 8.50 -3.73 0.98
CA ASP A 28 8.80 -3.39 -0.41
C ASP A 28 7.55 -2.87 -1.14
N VAL A 29 6.36 -3.29 -0.68
CA VAL A 29 5.07 -2.80 -1.18
C VAL A 29 4.18 -2.47 0.02
N GLU A 30 3.61 -1.27 0.01
CA GLU A 30 2.63 -0.84 1.00
C GLU A 30 1.34 -0.43 0.29
N GLU A 31 0.19 -0.93 0.75
CA GLU A 31 -1.13 -0.60 0.20
C GLU A 31 -2.01 -0.05 1.32
N TYR A 32 -2.75 1.03 1.04
CA TYR A 32 -3.61 1.71 2.00
C TYR A 32 -4.99 2.03 1.42
N ASP A 33 -6.06 1.64 2.11
CA ASP A 33 -7.43 2.16 1.95
C ASP A 33 -7.63 3.26 3.00
N THR A 34 -7.58 4.52 2.58
CA THR A 34 -7.62 5.68 3.47
C THR A 34 -9.02 6.21 3.73
N ASN A 35 -9.98 5.86 2.86
CA ASN A 35 -11.37 6.30 2.96
C ASN A 35 -12.31 5.21 3.52
N PHE A 36 -11.82 3.97 3.64
CA PHE A 36 -12.50 2.76 4.11
C PHE A 36 -13.69 2.33 3.24
N ASP A 37 -13.55 2.41 1.92
CA ASP A 37 -14.56 1.97 0.97
C ASP A 37 -14.33 0.55 0.43
N GLY A 38 -13.20 -0.07 0.82
CA GLY A 38 -12.80 -1.41 0.44
C GLY A 38 -11.92 -1.47 -0.81
N TRP A 39 -11.48 -0.33 -1.34
CA TRP A 39 -10.51 -0.23 -2.42
C TRP A 39 -9.22 0.45 -1.94
N THR A 40 -8.11 0.07 -2.56
CA THR A 40 -6.80 0.64 -2.23
C THR A 40 -6.68 2.04 -2.84
N ASP A 41 -6.43 3.03 -1.99
CA ASP A 41 -6.26 4.44 -2.38
C ASP A 41 -4.81 4.79 -2.68
N THR A 42 -3.85 4.12 -2.03
CA THR A 42 -2.42 4.42 -2.18
C THR A 42 -1.61 3.14 -2.23
N VAL A 43 -0.68 3.07 -3.19
CA VAL A 43 0.32 1.99 -3.28
C VAL A 43 1.70 2.61 -3.33
N MET A 44 2.59 2.21 -2.43
CA MET A 44 4.00 2.58 -2.42
C MET A 44 4.84 1.36 -2.77
N THR A 45 5.87 1.52 -3.59
CA THR A 45 6.77 0.42 -3.98
C THR A 45 8.23 0.85 -3.89
N ASP A 46 9.01 0.10 -3.13
CA ASP A 46 10.48 0.15 -3.10
C ASP A 46 11.01 -0.97 -4.02
N VAL A 47 11.58 -0.59 -5.16
CA VAL A 47 12.04 -1.51 -6.21
C VAL A 47 13.53 -1.82 -6.03
N ASP A 48 14.31 -0.89 -5.48
CA ASP A 48 15.75 -1.04 -5.30
C ASP A 48 16.18 -1.52 -3.91
N TYR A 49 15.22 -1.65 -3.00
CA TYR A 49 15.35 -2.18 -1.64
C TYR A 49 16.26 -1.32 -0.76
N ASP A 50 16.16 0.00 -0.89
CA ASP A 50 16.92 0.95 -0.06
C ASP A 50 16.14 1.46 1.18
N GLY A 51 14.88 1.03 1.32
CA GLY A 51 13.98 1.37 2.41
C GLY A 51 13.14 2.62 2.15
N TRP A 52 13.18 3.18 0.93
CA TRP A 52 12.34 4.28 0.48
C TRP A 52 11.52 3.87 -0.73
N SER A 53 10.30 4.40 -0.85
CA SER A 53 9.49 4.14 -2.02
C SER A 53 10.05 4.85 -3.26
N ASP A 54 10.28 4.08 -4.32
CA ASP A 54 10.64 4.55 -5.66
C ASP A 54 9.41 5.04 -6.42
N VAL A 55 8.26 4.38 -6.21
CA VAL A 55 7.02 4.67 -6.92
C VAL A 55 5.89 4.79 -5.91
N THR A 56 5.01 5.76 -6.11
CA THR A 56 3.75 5.87 -5.39
C THR A 56 2.60 6.12 -6.34
N GLU A 57 1.57 5.29 -6.27
CA GLU A 57 0.32 5.39 -7.03
C GLU A 57 -0.81 5.85 -6.10
N TYR A 58 -1.70 6.71 -6.60
CA TYR A 58 -2.83 7.26 -5.84
C TYR A 58 -4.12 7.19 -6.66
N ASP A 59 -5.20 6.76 -6.01
CA ASP A 59 -6.58 7.01 -6.41
C ASP A 59 -7.08 8.21 -5.60
N THR A 60 -7.16 9.36 -6.25
CA THR A 60 -7.49 10.63 -5.59
C THR A 60 -8.97 10.97 -5.64
N ASP A 61 -9.74 10.28 -6.48
CA ASP A 61 -11.18 10.47 -6.62
C ASP A 61 -12.03 9.29 -6.11
N TYR A 62 -11.37 8.23 -5.64
CA TYR A 62 -11.93 7.06 -4.98
C TYR A 62 -12.90 6.28 -5.88
N ASP A 63 -12.53 6.08 -7.14
CA ASP A 63 -13.31 5.33 -8.11
C ASP A 63 -12.82 3.87 -8.32
N GLY A 64 -11.77 3.49 -7.60
CA GLY A 64 -11.13 2.18 -7.61
C GLY A 64 -10.04 2.04 -8.68
N TYR A 65 -9.64 3.14 -9.33
CA TYR A 65 -8.57 3.17 -10.32
C TYR A 65 -7.55 4.26 -9.99
N PHE A 66 -6.27 3.90 -9.97
CA PHE A 66 -5.20 4.88 -9.80
C PHE A 66 -5.20 5.92 -10.92
N ASP A 67 -5.19 7.19 -10.54
CA ASP A 67 -5.20 8.34 -11.45
C ASP A 67 -3.87 9.12 -11.45
N THR A 68 -3.07 8.95 -10.39
CA THR A 68 -1.84 9.71 -10.15
C THR A 68 -0.69 8.77 -9.83
N VAL A 69 0.49 9.04 -10.40
CA VAL A 69 1.74 8.32 -10.13
C VAL A 69 2.87 9.32 -9.86
N ALA A 70 3.64 9.08 -8.80
CA ALA A 70 4.85 9.80 -8.44
C ALA A 70 6.05 8.84 -8.40
N ALA A 71 7.19 9.27 -8.94
CA ALA A 71 8.47 8.55 -8.95
C ALA A 71 9.64 9.55 -9.08
#